data_AF-A0A4Q2LJ09-F1
#
_entry.id   AF-A0A4Q2LJ09-F1
#
_cell.length_a   1.000
_cell.length_b   1.000
_cell.length_c   1.000
_cell.angle_alpha   90.00
_cell.angle_beta   90.00
_cell.angle_gamma   90.00
#
_symmetry.space_group_name_H-M   'P 1'
#
loop_
_entity.id
_entity.type
_entity.pdbx_description
1 polymer ?
#
loop_
_entity_poly.entity_id
_entity_poly.type
_entity_poly.pdbx_seq_one_letter_code
_entity_poly.pdbx_strand_id
1 'polypeptide(L)'
;MNYRTIAAILLSVMLLSACQSAGPDPADPSELEAVDNQEREPAQPVVTDGEPGAGVPGESVLEEGTSFPADAYAGEVPGISFGIGHLTKDLILELGEPERMDYFAGGLYFAYSEVVFFTDAVWDNDDNLVDGSIRRMGFAVGSSVFGIEIGQTFAEIATRLEAESTLHSPDDNGSNEFYEDEWSLEYEIGKYRLVFTAETEDGPTHAAYFEEMQ
;
A
#
# COMPACT_ATOMS: atom_id res chain seq x y z
N MET A 1 24.96 -24.77 -7.67
CA MET A 1 24.28 -25.86 -6.96
C MET A 1 22.93 -25.29 -6.57
N ASN A 2 21.84 -25.79 -7.15
CA ASN A 2 20.56 -25.06 -7.14
C ASN A 2 19.66 -25.62 -6.05
N TYR A 3 19.35 -24.82 -5.04
CA TYR A 3 18.26 -25.11 -4.11
C TYR A 3 17.05 -24.26 -4.46
N ARG A 4 16.07 -24.89 -5.12
CA ARG A 4 14.70 -24.40 -5.22
C ARG A 4 13.90 -25.03 -4.08
N THR A 5 13.43 -24.21 -3.15
CA THR A 5 12.46 -24.60 -2.11
C THR A 5 11.38 -23.53 -2.10
N ILE A 6 10.37 -23.64 -2.97
CA ILE A 6 9.06 -24.20 -2.61
C ILE A 6 8.40 -23.38 -1.49
N ALA A 7 7.49 -22.49 -1.89
CA ALA A 7 6.60 -21.77 -1.00
C ALA A 7 5.65 -22.74 -0.27
N ALA A 8 5.32 -22.40 0.98
CA ALA A 8 4.30 -23.07 1.77
C ALA A 8 3.41 -22.02 2.45
N ILE A 9 2.54 -21.36 1.67
CA ILE A 9 1.48 -20.50 2.21
C ILE A 9 0.48 -21.41 2.92
N LEU A 10 0.49 -21.40 4.26
CA LEU A 10 -0.33 -22.27 5.08
C LEU A 10 -1.66 -21.58 5.40
N LEU A 11 -2.51 -21.46 4.36
CA LEU A 11 -3.86 -20.91 4.45
C LEU A 11 -4.73 -21.76 5.39
N SER A 12 -4.81 -21.37 6.66
CA SER A 12 -5.55 -22.10 7.69
C SER A 12 -7.05 -21.83 7.58
N VAL A 13 -7.73 -22.62 6.76
CA VAL A 13 -9.19 -22.62 6.63
C VAL A 13 -9.84 -23.18 7.91
N MET A 14 -10.27 -22.28 8.80
CA MET A 14 -11.17 -22.61 9.92
C MET A 14 -12.62 -22.66 9.43
N LEU A 15 -13.05 -23.83 8.95
CA LEU A 15 -14.45 -24.18 8.72
C LEU A 15 -15.03 -24.95 9.91
N LEU A 16 -16.36 -24.92 10.04
CA LEU A 16 -17.23 -25.61 11.01
C LEU A 16 -17.41 -24.84 12.35
N SER A 17 -18.62 -24.72 12.93
CA SER A 17 -19.88 -25.43 12.67
C SER A 17 -21.12 -24.51 12.67
N ALA A 18 -22.15 -24.93 11.95
CA ALA A 18 -23.47 -24.30 11.97
C ALA A 18 -24.24 -24.59 13.29
N CYS A 19 -25.17 -23.71 13.63
CA CYS A 19 -26.39 -24.09 14.35
C CYS A 19 -27.62 -23.52 13.66
N GLN A 20 -28.67 -24.33 13.64
CA GLN A 20 -29.80 -24.23 12.73
C GLN A 20 -31.05 -23.85 13.54
N SER A 21 -31.75 -22.80 13.15
CA SER A 21 -33.11 -22.49 13.63
C SER A 21 -34.01 -22.17 12.43
N ALA A 22 -35.29 -22.52 12.51
CA ALA A 22 -36.13 -22.72 11.32
C ALA A 22 -37.46 -21.95 11.37
N GLY A 23 -37.70 -21.15 10.31
CA GLY A 23 -39.00 -20.65 9.82
C GLY A 23 -39.75 -19.64 10.69
N PRO A 24 -40.96 -19.21 10.30
CA PRO A 24 -41.57 -19.12 8.95
C PRO A 24 -41.69 -17.63 8.51
N ASP A 25 -42.26 -17.19 7.38
CA ASP A 25 -42.80 -17.77 6.12
C ASP A 25 -42.70 -16.69 5.01
N PRO A 26 -42.85 -16.99 3.71
CA PRO A 26 -42.63 -16.02 2.63
C PRO A 26 -43.87 -15.16 2.33
N ALA A 27 -43.69 -13.83 2.36
CA ALA A 27 -44.70 -12.88 1.89
C ALA A 27 -44.51 -12.54 0.41
N ASP A 28 -45.46 -13.00 -0.41
CA ASP A 28 -46.12 -12.25 -1.48
C ASP A 28 -45.27 -11.49 -2.53
N PRO A 29 -44.93 -12.12 -3.67
CA PRO A 29 -44.41 -11.45 -4.86
C PRO A 29 -45.55 -10.98 -5.78
N SER A 30 -46.29 -9.95 -5.36
CA SER A 30 -47.33 -9.31 -6.19
C SER A 30 -46.83 -8.04 -6.88
N GLU A 31 -46.67 -8.18 -8.20
CA GLU A 31 -46.75 -7.14 -9.25
C GLU A 31 -45.66 -6.04 -9.35
N LEU A 32 -45.57 -5.52 -10.59
CA LEU A 32 -44.87 -4.31 -11.07
C LEU A 32 -43.33 -4.40 -11.23
N GLU A 33 -42.76 -4.06 -12.39
CA GLU A 33 -43.35 -3.92 -13.73
C GLU A 33 -42.25 -4.12 -14.79
N ALA A 34 -42.61 -4.60 -15.98
CA ALA A 34 -41.64 -4.82 -17.05
C ALA A 34 -41.25 -3.49 -17.71
N VAL A 35 -40.08 -2.95 -17.37
CA VAL A 35 -39.54 -1.76 -18.06
C VAL A 35 -38.87 -2.19 -19.37
N ASP A 36 -39.48 -1.68 -20.43
CA ASP A 36 -39.22 -1.84 -21.85
C ASP A 36 -37.74 -1.95 -22.30
N ASN A 37 -37.49 -2.87 -23.23
CA ASN A 37 -36.21 -3.02 -23.93
C ASN A 37 -36.05 -1.89 -24.96
N GLN A 38 -35.31 -0.83 -24.62
CA GLN A 38 -34.84 0.08 -25.66
C GLN A 38 -33.50 -0.39 -26.23
N GLU A 39 -33.57 -1.20 -27.30
CA GLU A 39 -32.45 -1.51 -28.18
C GLU A 39 -31.75 -0.21 -28.63
N ARG A 40 -30.55 0.04 -28.12
CA ARG A 40 -29.64 1.03 -28.71
C ARG A 40 -28.73 0.33 -29.70
N GLU A 41 -28.75 0.81 -30.93
CA GLU A 41 -27.92 0.30 -32.03
C GLU A 41 -26.42 0.32 -31.67
N PRO A 42 -25.63 -0.66 -32.16
CA PRO A 42 -24.20 -0.69 -31.93
C PRO A 42 -23.51 0.47 -32.68
N ALA A 43 -23.05 1.46 -31.92
CA ALA A 43 -22.17 2.50 -32.45
C ALA A 43 -20.87 1.86 -32.99
N GLN A 44 -20.55 2.17 -34.26
CA GLN A 44 -19.38 1.61 -34.93
C GLN A 44 -18.07 2.11 -34.30
N PRO A 45 -16.98 1.31 -34.34
CA PRO A 45 -15.70 1.70 -33.76
C PRO A 45 -15.11 2.90 -34.51
N VAL A 46 -14.90 4.00 -33.79
CA VAL A 46 -14.07 5.10 -34.26
C VAL A 46 -12.61 4.66 -34.11
N VAL A 47 -12.01 4.27 -35.23
CA VAL A 47 -10.56 4.03 -35.32
C VAL A 47 -9.86 5.38 -35.34
N THR A 48 -9.26 5.76 -34.21
CA THR A 48 -8.21 6.78 -34.16
C THR A 48 -6.86 6.10 -34.04
N ASP A 49 -6.18 5.93 -35.17
CA ASP A 49 -4.74 5.61 -35.22
C ASP A 49 -3.96 6.79 -34.64
N GLY A 50 -3.79 6.80 -33.32
CA GLY A 50 -3.01 7.76 -32.55
C GLY A 50 -1.93 7.02 -31.80
N GLU A 51 -0.86 6.64 -32.51
CA GLU A 51 0.31 5.92 -32.00
C GLU A 51 0.92 6.68 -30.80
N PRO A 52 0.71 6.22 -29.54
CA PRO A 52 1.38 6.82 -28.39
C PRO A 52 2.78 6.25 -28.41
N GLY A 53 3.76 7.09 -28.77
CA GLY A 53 5.17 6.70 -28.73
C GLY A 53 5.47 6.11 -27.36
N ALA A 54 5.88 4.84 -27.32
CA ALA A 54 6.23 4.15 -26.11
C ALA A 54 7.47 4.82 -25.49
N GLY A 55 7.24 5.83 -24.66
CA GLY A 55 8.19 6.31 -23.69
C GLY A 55 8.48 5.13 -22.79
N VAL A 56 9.60 4.44 -23.07
CA VAL A 56 10.13 3.39 -22.21
C VAL A 56 10.19 3.99 -20.80
N PRO A 57 9.50 3.38 -19.80
CA PRO A 57 9.62 3.84 -18.43
C PRO A 57 11.11 3.87 -18.11
N GLY A 58 11.62 5.06 -17.79
CA GLY A 58 13.04 5.23 -17.53
C GLY A 58 13.39 4.35 -16.35
N GLU A 59 14.13 3.27 -16.60
CA GLU A 59 14.67 2.40 -15.57
C GLU A 59 15.50 3.31 -14.65
N SER A 60 14.95 3.63 -13.47
CA SER A 60 15.54 4.55 -12.51
C SER A 60 16.66 3.81 -11.80
N VAL A 61 17.75 3.61 -12.54
CA VAL A 61 19.01 3.14 -12.00
C VAL A 61 19.53 4.26 -11.12
N LEU A 62 19.42 4.07 -9.80
CA LEU A 62 20.18 4.88 -8.86
C LEU A 62 21.66 4.74 -9.22
N GLU A 63 22.32 5.84 -9.52
CA GLU A 63 23.77 5.81 -9.74
C GLU A 63 24.46 5.55 -8.40
N GLU A 64 25.44 4.63 -8.38
CA GLU A 64 26.13 4.24 -7.14
C GLU A 64 26.72 5.48 -6.44
N GLY A 65 26.39 5.66 -5.15
CA GLY A 65 26.85 6.79 -4.33
C GLY A 65 25.97 8.05 -4.36
N THR A 66 24.70 7.97 -4.80
CA THR A 66 23.78 9.12 -4.74
C THR A 66 22.87 9.12 -3.51
N SER A 67 22.70 10.30 -2.90
CA SER A 67 21.59 10.63 -2.01
C SER A 67 20.24 10.26 -2.62
N PHE A 68 19.22 10.04 -1.78
CA PHE A 68 17.83 9.80 -2.20
C PHE A 68 17.37 10.70 -3.37
N PRO A 69 16.52 10.18 -4.28
CA PRO A 69 16.04 10.96 -5.42
C PRO A 69 15.26 12.20 -4.96
N ALA A 70 15.18 13.23 -5.82
CA ALA A 70 14.51 14.49 -5.50
C ALA A 70 13.05 14.28 -5.05
N ASP A 71 12.37 13.31 -5.64
CA ASP A 71 10.99 12.90 -5.35
C ASP A 71 10.82 12.46 -3.88
N ALA A 72 11.84 11.80 -3.30
CA ALA A 72 11.85 11.43 -1.89
C ALA A 72 11.84 12.66 -0.96
N TYR A 73 12.49 13.76 -1.35
CA TYR A 73 12.43 15.03 -0.63
C TYR A 73 11.12 15.81 -0.89
N ALA A 74 10.34 15.42 -1.89
CA ALA A 74 8.99 15.93 -2.14
C ALA A 74 7.91 15.16 -1.36
N GLY A 75 8.16 13.89 -1.01
CA GLY A 75 7.19 12.99 -0.37
C GLY A 75 6.63 11.94 -1.34
N GLU A 76 7.26 11.76 -2.49
CA GLU A 76 6.84 10.89 -3.58
C GLU A 76 7.76 9.66 -3.67
N VAL A 77 7.22 8.52 -4.12
CA VAL A 77 7.98 7.29 -4.36
C VAL A 77 7.92 6.95 -5.85
N PRO A 78 9.07 6.83 -6.56
CA PRO A 78 9.09 6.51 -7.99
C PRO A 78 8.26 5.27 -8.34
N GLY A 79 7.31 5.43 -9.26
CA GLY A 79 6.37 4.38 -9.68
C GLY A 79 5.00 4.42 -8.97
N ILE A 80 4.85 5.18 -7.89
CA ILE A 80 3.58 5.36 -7.17
C ILE A 80 2.99 6.73 -7.51
N SER A 81 1.76 6.78 -8.05
CA SER A 81 1.11 8.04 -8.47
C SER A 81 0.78 9.02 -7.34
N PHE A 82 0.76 8.53 -6.09
CA PHE A 82 0.34 9.31 -4.91
C PHE A 82 1.45 9.34 -3.86
N GLY A 83 1.76 10.54 -3.36
CA GLY A 83 2.75 10.78 -2.32
C GLY A 83 2.14 11.31 -1.01
N ILE A 84 3.00 11.51 -0.01
CA ILE A 84 2.65 12.08 1.29
C ILE A 84 2.06 13.49 1.09
N GLY A 85 0.91 13.75 1.71
CA GLY A 85 0.16 15.01 1.60
C GLY A 85 -0.90 15.06 0.50
N HIS A 86 -0.96 14.10 -0.44
CA HIS A 86 -2.09 14.01 -1.38
C HIS A 86 -3.40 13.63 -0.66
N LEU A 87 -4.54 14.03 -1.22
CA LEU A 87 -5.86 13.87 -0.60
C LEU A 87 -6.48 12.50 -0.89
N THR A 88 -7.20 11.94 0.08
CA THR A 88 -7.85 10.62 -0.05
C THR A 88 -8.88 10.56 -1.17
N LYS A 89 -9.68 11.62 -1.36
CA LYS A 89 -10.65 11.70 -2.47
C LYS A 89 -10.02 11.56 -3.85
N ASP A 90 -8.82 12.14 -4.04
CA ASP A 90 -8.17 12.20 -5.36
C ASP A 90 -7.57 10.82 -5.66
N LEU A 91 -7.03 10.17 -4.62
CA LEU A 91 -6.60 8.77 -4.62
C LEU A 91 -7.74 7.79 -4.93
N ILE A 92 -8.91 7.90 -4.29
CA ILE A 92 -10.07 7.03 -4.58
C ILE A 92 -10.64 7.31 -5.98
N LEU A 93 -10.65 8.58 -6.41
CA LEU A 93 -11.14 8.96 -7.73
C LEU A 93 -10.26 8.42 -8.87
N GLU A 94 -8.94 8.34 -8.69
CA GLU A 94 -8.00 7.89 -9.71
C GLU A 94 -7.73 6.37 -9.66
N LEU A 95 -7.52 5.80 -8.47
CA LEU A 95 -7.21 4.37 -8.30
C LEU A 95 -8.45 3.49 -8.10
N GLY A 96 -9.61 4.10 -7.79
CA GLY A 96 -10.82 3.39 -7.38
C GLY A 96 -10.82 3.02 -5.89
N GLU A 97 -11.85 2.29 -5.48
CA GLU A 97 -11.99 1.76 -4.13
C GLU A 97 -10.81 0.84 -3.76
N PRO A 98 -10.23 0.95 -2.54
CA PRO A 98 -9.16 0.07 -2.09
C PRO A 98 -9.66 -1.36 -1.87
N GLU A 99 -8.74 -2.34 -1.92
CA GLU A 99 -9.05 -3.75 -1.60
C GLU A 99 -9.46 -3.93 -0.12
N ARG A 100 -8.96 -3.04 0.74
CA ARG A 100 -9.38 -2.94 2.15
C ARG A 100 -9.25 -1.50 2.65
N MET A 101 -10.23 -1.08 3.42
CA MET A 101 -10.23 0.17 4.18
C MET A 101 -10.66 -0.13 5.62
N ASP A 102 -9.89 0.31 6.61
CA ASP A 102 -10.18 0.13 8.04
C ASP A 102 -9.42 1.17 8.88
N TYR A 103 -9.73 1.26 10.18
CA TYR A 103 -9.14 2.24 11.10
C TYR A 103 -7.87 1.71 11.78
N PHE A 104 -6.81 2.51 11.79
CA PHE A 104 -5.51 2.19 12.41
C PHE A 104 -4.75 3.46 12.82
N ALA A 105 -4.07 3.43 13.97
CA ALA A 105 -3.16 4.49 14.44
C ALA A 105 -3.70 5.94 14.34
N GLY A 106 -4.99 6.14 14.63
CA GLY A 106 -5.64 7.46 14.65
C GLY A 106 -6.43 7.85 13.39
N GLY A 107 -6.31 7.13 12.27
CA GLY A 107 -7.01 7.43 11.02
C GLY A 107 -7.33 6.19 10.19
N LEU A 108 -7.78 6.39 8.95
CA LEU A 108 -8.06 5.29 8.02
C LEU A 108 -6.82 4.92 7.20
N TYR A 109 -6.64 3.62 6.94
CA TYR A 109 -5.74 3.13 5.90
C TYR A 109 -6.50 2.63 4.67
N PHE A 110 -5.85 2.72 3.52
CA PHE A 110 -6.35 2.35 2.20
C PHE A 110 -5.34 1.37 1.58
N ALA A 111 -5.67 0.09 1.56
CA ALA A 111 -4.79 -0.95 1.03
C ALA A 111 -5.10 -1.21 -0.46
N TYR A 112 -4.09 -1.02 -1.31
CA TYR A 112 -4.06 -1.45 -2.70
C TYR A 112 -3.05 -2.59 -2.85
N SER A 113 -3.00 -3.20 -4.04
CA SER A 113 -2.19 -4.41 -4.30
C SER A 113 -0.68 -4.26 -4.04
N GLU A 114 -0.13 -3.04 -4.13
CA GLU A 114 1.32 -2.77 -4.04
C GLU A 114 1.72 -1.87 -2.85
N VAL A 115 0.76 -1.14 -2.26
CA VAL A 115 0.99 -0.08 -1.28
C VAL A 115 -0.23 0.10 -0.37
N VAL A 116 0.04 0.36 0.92
CA VAL A 116 -0.96 0.75 1.92
C VAL A 116 -0.78 2.22 2.28
N PHE A 117 -1.77 3.05 1.99
CA PHE A 117 -1.75 4.47 2.37
C PHE A 117 -2.41 4.65 3.73
N PHE A 118 -1.66 5.13 4.71
CA PHE A 118 -2.19 5.54 6.02
C PHE A 118 -2.44 7.04 6.00
N THR A 119 -3.60 7.45 6.51
CA THR A 119 -4.15 8.80 6.30
C THR A 119 -4.73 9.37 7.59
N ASP A 120 -5.02 10.66 7.61
CA ASP A 120 -5.83 11.29 8.67
C ASP A 120 -7.34 11.39 8.33
N ALA A 121 -7.80 10.62 7.32
CA ALA A 121 -9.22 10.48 7.01
C ALA A 121 -9.95 9.66 8.09
N VAL A 122 -11.24 9.94 8.29
CA VAL A 122 -12.07 9.33 9.34
C VAL A 122 -13.52 9.13 8.87
N TRP A 123 -14.26 8.26 9.55
CA TRP A 123 -15.73 8.21 9.43
C TRP A 123 -16.37 9.30 10.30
N ASP A 124 -17.40 9.99 9.80
CA ASP A 124 -18.25 10.84 10.63
C ASP A 124 -19.35 10.06 11.36
N ASN A 125 -20.20 10.76 12.12
CA ASN A 125 -21.28 10.14 12.91
C ASN A 125 -22.43 9.58 12.05
N ASP A 126 -22.44 9.87 10.75
CA ASP A 126 -23.46 9.46 9.78
C ASP A 126 -22.88 8.42 8.79
N ASP A 127 -21.78 7.75 9.17
CA ASP A 127 -21.01 6.76 8.41
C ASP A 127 -20.49 7.26 7.04
N ASN A 128 -20.27 8.57 6.88
CA ASN A 128 -19.65 9.14 5.66
C ASN A 128 -18.14 9.26 5.84
N LEU A 129 -17.40 9.04 4.73
CA LEU A 129 -15.97 9.26 4.70
C LEU A 129 -15.68 10.77 4.72
N VAL A 130 -14.97 11.23 5.74
CA VAL A 130 -14.39 12.58 5.80
C VAL A 130 -12.98 12.50 5.22
N ASP A 131 -12.78 13.20 4.11
CA ASP A 131 -11.51 13.25 3.40
C ASP A 131 -10.35 13.72 4.29
N GLY A 132 -9.22 13.06 4.14
CA GLY A 132 -7.94 13.43 4.73
C GLY A 132 -6.84 13.53 3.70
N SER A 133 -5.61 13.41 4.17
CA SER A 133 -4.37 13.35 3.40
C SER A 133 -3.53 12.16 3.81
N ILE A 134 -2.72 11.67 2.87
CA ILE A 134 -1.75 10.58 3.09
C ILE A 134 -0.67 11.07 4.04
N ARG A 135 -0.44 10.35 5.14
CA ARG A 135 0.59 10.64 6.16
C ARG A 135 1.76 9.67 6.13
N ARG A 136 1.50 8.41 5.76
CA ARG A 136 2.49 7.35 5.63
C ARG A 136 2.11 6.40 4.49
N MET A 137 3.11 5.86 3.80
CA MET A 137 2.97 4.76 2.84
C MET A 137 3.69 3.53 3.39
N GLY A 138 2.99 2.40 3.45
CA GLY A 138 3.52 1.10 3.82
C GLY A 138 3.66 0.19 2.61
N PHE A 139 4.77 -0.55 2.56
CA PHE A 139 5.14 -1.44 1.46
C PHE A 139 5.55 -2.81 2.03
N ALA A 140 5.27 -3.88 1.29
CA ALA A 140 5.50 -5.27 1.73
C ALA A 140 6.58 -5.98 0.90
N VAL A 141 6.99 -7.18 1.33
CA VAL A 141 7.93 -8.06 0.61
C VAL A 141 7.58 -8.15 -0.88
N GLY A 142 8.57 -7.89 -1.74
CA GLY A 142 8.42 -7.91 -3.20
C GLY A 142 8.15 -6.53 -3.83
N SER A 143 7.77 -5.51 -3.05
CA SER A 143 7.79 -4.11 -3.50
C SER A 143 9.22 -3.56 -3.48
N SER A 144 9.45 -2.48 -4.24
CA SER A 144 10.70 -1.72 -4.26
C SER A 144 10.44 -0.26 -3.88
N VAL A 145 11.25 0.29 -2.99
CA VAL A 145 11.13 1.68 -2.51
C VAL A 145 12.49 2.35 -2.70
N PHE A 146 12.54 3.39 -3.54
CA PHE A 146 13.79 4.05 -3.96
C PHE A 146 14.88 3.03 -4.38
N GLY A 147 14.54 2.06 -5.23
CA GLY A 147 15.49 1.05 -5.73
C GLY A 147 15.93 -0.03 -4.73
N ILE A 148 15.40 -0.02 -3.51
CA ILE A 148 15.64 -1.04 -2.48
C ILE A 148 14.49 -2.04 -2.48
N GLU A 149 14.81 -3.33 -2.62
CA GLU A 149 13.82 -4.42 -2.59
C GLU A 149 13.53 -4.83 -1.14
N ILE A 150 12.25 -4.91 -0.78
CA ILE A 150 11.84 -5.38 0.54
C ILE A 150 12.02 -6.90 0.59
N GLY A 151 12.86 -7.36 1.52
CA GLY A 151 13.44 -8.70 1.55
C GLY A 151 14.96 -8.70 1.69
N GLN A 152 15.62 -7.56 1.44
CA GLN A 152 17.05 -7.37 1.71
C GLN A 152 17.33 -7.21 3.21
N THR A 153 18.56 -7.54 3.65
CA THR A 153 19.02 -7.29 5.02
C THR A 153 19.45 -5.84 5.23
N PHE A 154 19.43 -5.34 6.47
CA PHE A 154 19.84 -3.96 6.79
C PHE A 154 21.26 -3.62 6.28
N ALA A 155 22.20 -4.56 6.36
CA ALA A 155 23.56 -4.38 5.86
C ALA A 155 23.61 -4.19 4.33
N GLU A 156 22.79 -4.91 3.56
CA GLU A 156 22.69 -4.76 2.11
C GLU A 156 22.01 -3.43 1.72
N ILE A 157 20.99 -3.02 2.48
CA ILE A 157 20.28 -1.74 2.28
C ILE A 157 21.21 -0.56 2.54
N ALA A 158 21.91 -0.55 3.67
CA ALA A 158 22.89 0.47 4.02
C ALA A 158 24.05 0.56 3.00
N THR A 159 24.47 -0.57 2.44
CA THR A 159 25.48 -0.61 1.37
C THR A 159 24.97 -0.01 0.07
N ARG A 160 23.68 -0.16 -0.27
CA ARG A 160 23.10 0.38 -1.51
C ARG A 160 22.76 1.87 -1.44
N LEU A 161 22.24 2.34 -0.31
CA LEU A 161 21.78 3.73 -0.18
C LEU A 161 22.94 4.71 0.10
N GLU A 162 24.07 4.24 0.63
CA GLU A 162 25.25 5.04 1.01
C GLU A 162 24.92 6.29 1.88
N ALA A 163 23.77 6.29 2.55
CA ALA A 163 23.25 7.37 3.38
C ALA A 163 23.43 7.07 4.87
N GLU A 164 23.50 8.12 5.69
CA GLU A 164 23.48 7.97 7.15
C GLU A 164 22.12 7.38 7.58
N SER A 165 22.17 6.43 8.52
CA SER A 165 21.01 5.66 8.98
C SER A 165 21.13 5.33 10.46
N THR A 166 19.99 5.20 11.14
CA THR A 166 19.91 4.78 12.55
C THR A 166 19.30 3.38 12.62
N LEU A 167 20.00 2.46 13.28
CA LEU A 167 19.48 1.13 13.60
C LEU A 167 18.82 1.19 14.99
N HIS A 168 17.58 0.75 15.07
CA HIS A 168 16.78 0.69 16.29
C HIS A 168 16.46 -0.76 16.65
N SER A 169 16.57 -1.09 17.93
CA SER A 169 16.16 -2.37 18.47
C SER A 169 14.66 -2.38 18.80
N PRO A 170 14.05 -3.56 19.02
CA PRO A 170 12.70 -3.68 19.56
C PRO A 170 12.42 -2.81 20.79
N ASP A 171 13.39 -2.72 21.72
CA ASP A 171 13.29 -1.89 22.93
C ASP A 171 13.23 -0.38 22.60
N ASP A 172 13.90 0.07 21.53
CA ASP A 172 13.84 1.46 21.05
C ASP A 172 12.53 1.76 20.31
N ASN A 173 11.96 0.75 19.64
CA ASN A 173 10.71 0.83 18.87
C ASN A 173 9.44 0.62 19.71
N GLY A 174 9.54 0.27 21.00
CA GLY A 174 8.43 -0.10 21.89
C GLY A 174 7.35 0.95 22.18
N SER A 175 7.32 2.07 21.44
CA SER A 175 6.22 3.04 21.43
C SER A 175 5.70 3.37 20.03
N ASN A 176 6.07 2.58 19.01
CA ASN A 176 5.67 2.80 17.62
C ASN A 176 4.61 1.78 17.20
N GLU A 177 3.37 2.22 17.04
CA GLU A 177 2.21 1.33 16.79
C GLU A 177 2.30 0.47 15.51
N PHE A 178 3.28 0.72 14.63
CA PHE A 178 3.41 0.03 13.33
C PHE A 178 4.49 -1.05 13.29
N TYR A 179 5.48 -0.98 14.18
CA TYR A 179 6.64 -1.88 14.22
C TYR A 179 7.18 -2.00 15.66
N GLU A 180 6.25 -2.02 16.62
CA GLU A 180 6.49 -2.46 18.00
C GLU A 180 7.07 -3.88 17.97
N ASP A 181 8.00 -4.19 18.88
CA ASP A 181 8.73 -5.47 18.96
C ASP A 181 9.64 -5.82 17.76
N GLU A 182 9.77 -4.98 16.72
CA GLU A 182 10.62 -5.22 15.54
C GLU A 182 11.95 -4.47 15.60
N TRP A 183 12.95 -4.97 14.86
CA TRP A 183 14.14 -4.19 14.51
C TRP A 183 13.83 -3.26 13.33
N SER A 184 14.42 -2.07 13.32
CA SER A 184 14.25 -1.15 12.19
C SER A 184 15.50 -0.37 11.82
N LEU A 185 15.60 -0.02 10.53
CA LEU A 185 16.65 0.82 9.96
C LEU A 185 16.00 2.08 9.38
N GLU A 186 16.25 3.21 10.02
CA GLU A 186 15.67 4.51 9.71
C GLU A 186 16.65 5.42 8.93
N TYR A 187 16.13 6.14 7.94
CA TYR A 187 16.81 7.17 7.17
C TYR A 187 16.02 8.48 7.21
N GLU A 188 16.66 9.58 7.59
CA GLU A 188 16.06 10.93 7.52
C GLU A 188 16.19 11.50 6.09
N ILE A 189 15.08 11.99 5.53
CA ILE A 189 14.96 12.52 4.16
C ILE A 189 14.29 13.90 4.20
N GLY A 190 15.03 14.89 4.70
CA GLY A 190 14.55 16.27 4.82
C GLY A 190 13.50 16.44 5.92
N LYS A 191 12.21 16.41 5.57
CA LYS A 191 11.08 16.39 6.53
C LYS A 191 10.36 15.03 6.56
N TYR A 192 10.83 14.07 5.78
CA TYR A 192 10.31 12.72 5.73
C TYR A 192 11.31 11.74 6.35
N ARG A 193 10.86 10.53 6.64
CA ARG A 193 11.75 9.40 6.95
C ARG A 193 11.33 8.14 6.21
N LEU A 194 12.31 7.28 5.95
CA LEU A 194 12.13 5.93 5.42
C LEU A 194 12.62 4.92 6.46
N VAL A 195 11.76 3.98 6.82
CA VAL A 195 12.03 2.96 7.84
C VAL A 195 11.83 1.58 7.24
N PHE A 196 12.85 0.73 7.25
CA PHE A 196 12.72 -0.69 6.91
C PHE A 196 12.63 -1.51 8.19
N THR A 197 11.83 -2.58 8.22
CA THR A 197 11.64 -3.39 9.45
C THR A 197 11.83 -4.89 9.25
N ALA A 198 12.29 -5.57 10.30
CA ALA A 198 12.60 -7.00 10.32
C ALA A 198 12.41 -7.61 11.73
N GLU A 199 12.05 -8.90 11.78
CA GLU A 199 11.94 -9.68 13.03
C GLU A 199 13.28 -9.80 13.80
N THR A 200 14.43 -9.66 13.12
CA THR A 200 15.77 -9.81 13.70
C THR A 200 16.78 -8.85 13.06
N GLU A 201 17.81 -8.45 13.82
CA GLU A 201 18.88 -7.53 13.40
C GLU A 201 19.54 -7.91 12.06
N ASP A 202 19.94 -9.18 11.91
CA ASP A 202 20.54 -9.73 10.68
C ASP A 202 19.51 -10.29 9.68
N GLY A 203 18.21 -10.04 9.92
CA GLY A 203 17.10 -10.62 9.18
C GLY A 203 16.83 -9.96 7.83
N PRO A 204 16.14 -10.66 6.90
CA PRO A 204 15.54 -10.01 5.74
C PRO A 204 14.41 -9.09 6.20
N THR A 205 14.34 -7.89 5.61
CA THR A 205 13.23 -6.96 5.84
C THR A 205 11.91 -7.53 5.30
N HIS A 206 10.80 -7.26 6.00
CA HIS A 206 9.47 -7.67 5.55
C HIS A 206 8.53 -6.51 5.26
N ALA A 207 8.82 -5.31 5.75
CA ALA A 207 8.09 -4.10 5.44
C ALA A 207 9.02 -2.89 5.27
N ALA A 208 8.50 -1.85 4.62
CA ALA A 208 9.06 -0.51 4.65
C ALA A 208 7.94 0.53 4.82
N TYR A 209 8.24 1.60 5.54
CA TYR A 209 7.35 2.72 5.80
C TYR A 209 8.02 4.02 5.41
N PHE A 210 7.35 4.84 4.60
CA PHE A 210 7.80 6.18 4.23
C PHE A 210 6.76 7.21 4.70
N GLU A 211 7.18 8.22 5.45
CA GLU A 211 6.24 9.13 6.13
C GLU A 211 6.81 10.53 6.42
N GLU A 212 5.92 11.47 6.73
CA GLU A 212 6.26 12.80 7.26
C GLU A 212 6.62 12.74 8.76
N MET A 213 7.73 13.37 9.15
CA MET A 213 8.13 13.50 10.55
C MET A 213 7.26 14.56 11.25
N GLN A 214 6.83 14.28 12.48
CA GLN A 214 5.96 15.15 13.31
C GLN A 214 6.73 16.17 14.15
#